data_AF-A0A523L8X7-F1
#
_entry.id   AF-A0A523L8X7-F1
#
_cell.length_a   1.000
_cell.length_b   1.000
_cell.length_c   1.000
_cell.angle_alpha   90.00
_cell.angle_beta   90.00
_cell.angle_gamma   90.00
#
_symmetry.space_group_name_H-M   'P 1'
#
loop_
_entity.id
_entity.type
_entity.pdbx_description
1 polymer ?
#
loop_
_entity_poly.entity_id
_entity_poly.type
_entity_poly.pdbx_seq_one_letter_code
_entity_poly.pdbx_strand_id
1 'polypeptide(L)'
;MRRAHGNTGMRRTALMVALFVSVFICVPGTSAIAEITHNRDVAKMINNVTRAELEPVVNDLSGETQAIIGGSPYTILTRASDSGEPIDMAEQYVFEKLDSYGLDSIAYQNYPGLGAVDSGSNIIGQINGTTKASEIVVVGAHLD
;
A
#
# COMPACT_ATOMS: atom_id res chain seq x y z
N MET A 1 -44.01 -18.92 66.41
CA MET A 1 -42.95 -18.49 65.47
C MET A 1 -43.60 -17.60 64.41
N ARG A 2 -43.22 -16.31 64.37
CA ARG A 2 -43.33 -15.28 63.30
C ARG A 2 -44.60 -15.24 62.41
N ARG A 3 -45.44 -14.19 62.53
CA ARG A 3 -45.56 -12.97 61.65
C ARG A 3 -46.14 -13.28 60.25
N ALA A 4 -46.93 -12.45 59.56
CA ALA A 4 -47.69 -11.22 59.77
C ALA A 4 -48.29 -10.87 58.37
N HIS A 5 -49.45 -10.19 58.32
CA HIS A 5 -49.80 -9.08 57.40
C HIS A 5 -49.45 -9.23 55.90
N GLY A 6 -50.36 -9.13 54.93
CA GLY A 6 -51.44 -8.17 54.79
C GLY A 6 -51.48 -7.72 53.31
N ASN A 7 -52.69 -7.71 52.74
CA ASN A 7 -53.29 -6.70 51.85
C ASN A 7 -52.38 -6.02 50.78
N THR A 8 -52.67 -6.05 49.48
CA THR A 8 -53.57 -5.07 48.82
C THR A 8 -53.48 -5.22 47.29
N GLY A 9 -54.54 -4.84 46.57
CA GLY A 9 -54.38 -3.99 45.39
C GLY A 9 -54.56 -4.64 44.02
N MET A 10 -55.81 -4.74 43.59
CA MET A 10 -56.21 -4.86 42.19
C MET A 10 -55.73 -3.62 41.39
N ARG A 11 -54.92 -3.80 40.35
CA ARG A 11 -54.58 -2.74 39.39
C ARG A 11 -54.98 -3.17 37.98
N ARG A 12 -56.00 -2.49 37.45
CA ARG A 12 -56.38 -2.49 36.04
C ARG A 12 -55.31 -1.71 35.27
N THR A 13 -54.61 -2.35 34.35
CA THR A 13 -53.64 -1.69 33.47
C THR A 13 -54.27 -1.59 32.08
N ALA A 14 -54.64 -0.38 31.68
CA ALA A 14 -55.09 -0.08 30.33
C ALA A 14 -53.90 -0.21 29.36
N LEU A 15 -54.04 -1.06 28.35
CA LEU A 15 -53.05 -1.25 27.29
C LEU A 15 -53.25 -0.13 26.25
N MET A 16 -52.40 0.89 26.29
CA MET A 16 -52.35 1.94 25.27
C MET A 16 -51.36 1.49 24.20
N VAL A 17 -51.87 0.99 23.06
CA VAL A 17 -51.04 0.61 21.90
C VAL A 17 -50.77 1.86 21.08
N ALA A 18 -49.57 2.41 21.18
CA ALA A 18 -49.10 3.46 20.29
C ALA A 18 -48.60 2.83 18.98
N LEU A 19 -49.35 3.04 17.90
CA LEU A 19 -48.96 2.65 16.54
C LEU A 19 -47.85 3.59 16.05
N PHE A 20 -46.59 3.13 16.10
CA PHE A 20 -45.47 3.84 15.46
C PHE A 20 -45.49 3.54 13.96
N VAL A 21 -45.91 4.51 13.16
CA VAL A 21 -45.67 4.48 11.71
C VAL A 21 -44.22 4.90 11.48
N SER A 22 -43.34 3.91 11.30
CA SER A 22 -41.96 4.15 10.84
C SER A 22 -41.99 4.60 9.38
N VAL A 23 -41.88 5.90 9.15
CA VAL A 23 -41.52 6.44 7.85
C VAL A 23 -40.02 6.18 7.65
N PHE A 24 -39.69 5.14 6.87
CA PHE A 24 -38.34 4.95 6.36
C PHE A 24 -38.10 5.97 5.25
N ILE A 25 -37.52 7.12 5.60
CA ILE A 25 -36.96 8.04 4.61
C ILE A 25 -35.66 7.39 4.12
N CYS A 26 -35.68 6.86 2.90
CA CYS A 26 -34.47 6.49 2.18
C CYS A 26 -33.75 7.79 1.79
N VAL A 27 -32.92 8.30 2.69
CA VAL A 27 -32.01 9.39 2.35
C VAL A 27 -30.95 8.78 1.43
N PRO A 28 -30.80 9.25 0.16
CA PRO A 28 -29.67 8.84 -0.66
C PRO A 28 -28.39 9.27 0.07
N GLY A 29 -27.63 8.29 0.54
CA GLY A 29 -26.33 8.51 1.14
C GLY A 29 -25.37 8.97 0.05
N THR A 30 -25.31 10.27 -0.21
CA THR A 30 -24.21 10.84 -0.98
C THR A 30 -22.96 10.68 -0.14
N SER A 31 -22.12 9.71 -0.46
CA SER A 31 -20.78 9.63 0.13
C SER A 31 -20.06 10.93 -0.17
N ALA A 32 -19.80 11.73 0.86
CA ALA A 32 -18.93 12.90 0.71
C ALA A 32 -17.56 12.38 0.28
N ILE A 33 -17.05 12.88 -0.85
CA ILE A 33 -15.62 12.74 -1.15
C ILE A 33 -14.91 13.49 -0.04
N ALA A 34 -14.01 12.79 0.66
CA ALA A 34 -13.20 13.41 1.69
C ALA A 34 -12.47 14.62 1.11
N GLU A 35 -12.59 15.77 1.75
CA GLU A 35 -11.87 16.96 1.33
C GLU A 35 -10.36 16.69 1.44
N ILE A 36 -9.63 16.87 0.34
CA ILE A 36 -8.18 16.74 0.35
C ILE A 36 -7.60 18.01 0.96
N THR A 37 -7.34 17.98 2.26
CA THR A 37 -6.65 19.06 2.96
C THR A 37 -5.14 18.94 2.79
N HIS A 38 -4.44 20.07 2.69
CA HIS A 38 -2.98 20.10 2.64
C HIS A 38 -2.37 19.40 3.86
N ASN A 39 -1.56 18.37 3.61
CA ASN A 39 -0.84 17.64 4.66
C ASN A 39 0.62 18.12 4.72
N ARG A 40 1.02 18.62 5.89
CA ARG A 40 2.37 19.17 6.12
C ARG A 40 3.47 18.13 6.00
N ASP A 41 3.21 16.87 6.33
CA ASP A 41 4.21 15.79 6.24
C ASP A 41 4.37 15.32 4.80
N VAL A 42 3.28 15.27 4.02
CA VAL A 42 3.36 15.06 2.56
C VAL A 42 4.19 16.16 1.89
N ALA A 43 3.98 17.42 2.28
CA ALA A 43 4.77 18.53 1.74
C ALA A 43 6.27 18.40 2.08
N LYS A 44 6.62 17.93 3.29
CA LYS A 44 8.01 17.64 3.65
C LYS A 44 8.58 16.50 2.80
N MET A 45 7.82 15.43 2.56
CA MET A 45 8.27 14.32 1.72
C MET A 45 8.57 14.80 0.29
N ILE A 46 7.69 15.60 -0.30
CA ILE A 46 7.89 16.18 -1.64
C ILE A 46 9.15 17.08 -1.67
N ASN A 47 9.33 17.92 -0.64
CA ASN A 47 10.49 18.83 -0.57
C ASN A 47 11.84 18.12 -0.38
N ASN A 48 11.83 16.86 0.07
CA ASN A 48 13.04 16.04 0.19
C ASN A 48 13.42 15.35 -1.12
N VAL A 49 12.58 15.39 -2.16
CA VAL A 49 12.93 14.81 -3.47
C VAL A 49 13.80 15.79 -4.22
N THR A 50 15.08 15.45 -4.41
CA THR A 50 16.02 16.30 -5.16
C THR A 50 16.45 15.67 -6.47
N ARG A 51 16.77 16.51 -7.46
CA ARG A 51 17.36 16.06 -8.72
C ARG A 51 18.69 15.33 -8.49
N ALA A 52 19.51 15.82 -7.58
CA ALA A 52 20.82 15.25 -7.28
C ALA A 52 20.74 13.79 -6.77
N GLU A 53 19.64 13.40 -6.14
CA GLU A 53 19.40 12.03 -5.68
C GLU A 53 18.79 11.14 -6.78
N LEU A 54 17.97 11.72 -7.67
CA LEU A 54 17.29 10.97 -8.73
C LEU A 54 18.17 10.73 -9.97
N GLU A 55 18.94 11.74 -10.38
CA GLU A 55 19.70 11.75 -11.63
C GLU A 55 20.72 10.61 -11.70
N PRO A 56 21.48 10.26 -10.64
CA PRO A 56 22.38 9.10 -10.69
C PRO A 56 21.66 7.78 -10.98
N VAL A 57 20.46 7.58 -10.42
CA VAL A 57 19.67 6.35 -10.63
C VAL A 57 19.21 6.25 -12.09
N VAL A 58 18.79 7.38 -12.66
CA VAL A 58 18.38 7.46 -14.07
C VAL A 58 19.58 7.22 -14.99
N ASN A 59 20.72 7.83 -14.71
CA ASN A 59 21.93 7.68 -15.52
C ASN A 59 22.47 6.25 -15.50
N ASP A 60 22.44 5.58 -14.34
CA ASP A 60 22.84 4.19 -14.20
C ASP A 60 21.90 3.25 -14.96
N LEU A 61 20.58 3.36 -14.76
CA LEU A 61 19.58 2.50 -15.40
C LEU A 61 19.40 2.75 -16.90
N SER A 62 19.75 3.94 -17.39
CA SER A 62 19.75 4.27 -18.82
C SER A 62 21.01 3.85 -19.55
N GLY A 63 22.06 3.46 -18.81
CA GLY A 63 23.37 3.17 -19.38
C GLY A 63 24.18 4.41 -19.78
N GLU A 64 23.72 5.62 -19.41
CA GLU A 64 24.51 6.85 -19.57
C GLU A 64 25.82 6.76 -18.77
N THR A 65 25.74 6.18 -17.57
CA THR A 65 26.89 5.94 -16.70
C THR A 65 27.10 4.45 -16.45
N GLN A 66 28.34 4.10 -16.07
CA GLN A 66 28.65 2.77 -15.56
C GLN A 66 28.25 2.70 -14.08
N ALA A 67 27.42 1.73 -13.74
CA ALA A 67 26.96 1.45 -12.39
C ALA A 67 27.85 0.39 -11.72
N ILE A 68 27.88 0.37 -10.38
CA ILE A 68 28.45 -0.75 -9.63
C ILE A 68 27.31 -1.70 -9.26
N ILE A 69 27.35 -2.93 -9.78
CA ILE A 69 26.33 -3.96 -9.61
C ILE A 69 27.04 -5.25 -9.18
N GLY A 70 26.64 -5.86 -8.07
CA GLY A 70 27.31 -7.05 -7.54
C GLY A 70 28.77 -6.79 -7.16
N GLY A 71 29.11 -5.55 -6.83
CA GLY A 71 30.48 -5.12 -6.53
C GLY A 71 31.38 -4.94 -7.75
N SER A 72 30.86 -5.09 -8.98
CA SER A 72 31.63 -4.91 -10.22
C SER A 72 31.03 -3.81 -11.09
N PRO A 73 31.86 -3.08 -11.86
CA PRO A 73 31.38 -2.09 -12.80
C PRO A 73 30.64 -2.74 -13.98
N TYR A 74 29.43 -2.26 -14.31
CA TYR A 74 28.61 -2.74 -15.42
C TYR A 74 27.83 -1.57 -16.06
N THR A 75 27.65 -1.61 -17.38
CA THR A 75 26.84 -0.62 -18.12
C THR A 75 25.61 -1.32 -18.69
N ILE A 76 24.42 -0.88 -18.26
CA ILE A 76 23.14 -1.45 -18.69
C ILE A 76 22.82 -0.93 -20.10
N LEU A 77 22.97 -1.78 -21.12
CA LEU A 77 22.76 -1.40 -22.51
C LEU A 77 21.28 -1.39 -22.93
N THR A 78 20.45 -2.20 -22.25
CA THR A 78 19.01 -2.33 -22.47
C THR A 78 18.39 -2.92 -21.20
N ARG A 79 17.09 -2.69 -21.00
CA ARG A 79 16.30 -3.33 -19.95
C ARG A 79 15.15 -4.18 -20.52
N ALA A 80 15.15 -4.45 -21.82
CA ALA A 80 14.13 -5.31 -22.42
C ALA A 80 14.05 -6.66 -21.68
N SER A 81 12.83 -7.08 -21.34
CA SER A 81 12.56 -8.26 -20.51
C SER A 81 13.19 -9.56 -21.04
N ASP A 82 13.47 -9.66 -22.34
CA ASP A 82 14.05 -10.82 -23.03
C ASP A 82 15.57 -10.70 -23.27
N SER A 83 16.22 -9.66 -22.75
CA SER A 83 17.62 -9.34 -23.08
C SER A 83 18.66 -10.23 -22.40
N GLY A 84 18.27 -11.06 -21.43
CA GLY A 84 19.17 -11.90 -20.64
C GLY A 84 20.01 -11.08 -19.66
N GLU A 85 21.33 -11.15 -19.76
CA GLU A 85 22.24 -10.51 -18.81
C GLU A 85 21.93 -9.01 -18.52
N PRO A 86 21.60 -8.15 -19.50
CA PRO A 86 21.31 -6.74 -19.21
C PRO A 86 20.10 -6.53 -18.28
N ILE A 87 19.00 -7.29 -18.46
CA ILE A 87 17.85 -7.20 -17.55
C ILE A 87 18.17 -7.83 -16.20
N ASP A 88 18.90 -8.96 -16.15
CA ASP A 88 19.35 -9.57 -14.89
C ASP A 88 20.19 -8.59 -14.05
N MET A 89 21.08 -7.83 -14.70
CA MET A 89 21.90 -6.81 -14.04
C MET A 89 21.08 -5.60 -13.59
N ALA A 90 20.07 -5.19 -14.37
CA ALA A 90 19.15 -4.13 -13.95
C ALA A 90 18.29 -4.56 -12.75
N GLU A 91 17.82 -5.81 -12.73
CA GLU A 91 17.10 -6.41 -11.60
C GLU A 91 17.97 -6.39 -10.34
N GLN A 92 19.24 -6.82 -10.46
CA GLN A 92 20.20 -6.77 -9.35
C GLN A 92 20.48 -5.35 -8.88
N TYR A 93 20.65 -4.38 -9.78
CA TYR A 93 20.85 -2.97 -9.43
C TYR A 93 19.67 -2.45 -8.59
N VAL A 94 18.44 -2.73 -8.99
CA VAL A 94 17.24 -2.30 -8.24
C VAL A 94 17.16 -2.98 -6.87
N PHE A 95 17.50 -4.27 -6.79
CA PHE A 95 17.58 -4.97 -5.51
C PHE A 95 18.56 -4.28 -4.56
N GLU A 96 19.79 -4.04 -5.00
CA GLU A 96 20.83 -3.37 -4.21
C GLU A 96 20.43 -1.93 -3.84
N LYS A 97 19.75 -1.23 -4.75
CA LYS A 97 19.27 0.13 -4.49
C LYS A 97 18.18 0.16 -3.43
N LEU A 98 17.19 -0.72 -3.51
CA LEU A 98 16.15 -0.82 -2.49
C LEU A 98 16.75 -1.22 -1.14
N ASP A 99 17.78 -2.08 -1.12
CA ASP A 99 18.46 -2.51 0.12
C ASP A 99 19.15 -1.33 0.81
N SER A 100 19.73 -0.44 0.00
CA SER A 100 20.34 0.79 0.49
C SER A 100 19.36 1.75 1.18
N TYR A 101 18.04 1.62 0.97
CA TYR A 101 17.04 2.47 1.60
C TYR A 101 16.61 2.02 3.00
N GLY A 102 17.13 0.89 3.49
CA GLY A 102 16.82 0.41 4.85
C GLY A 102 15.37 -0.05 5.01
N LEU A 103 14.83 -0.69 3.97
CA LEU A 103 13.51 -1.31 4.00
C LEU A 103 13.50 -2.54 4.93
N ASP A 104 12.33 -2.96 5.40
CA ASP A 104 12.22 -4.08 6.34
C ASP A 104 12.60 -5.42 5.70
N SER A 105 12.28 -5.58 4.42
CA SER A 105 12.63 -6.77 3.63
C SER A 105 12.62 -6.47 2.14
N ILE A 106 13.45 -7.21 1.41
CA ILE A 106 13.54 -7.15 -0.05
C ILE A 106 13.58 -8.56 -0.60
N ALA A 107 12.81 -8.80 -1.67
CA ALA A 107 12.74 -10.10 -2.29
C ALA A 107 12.58 -9.99 -3.81
N TYR A 108 13.16 -10.96 -4.51
CA TYR A 108 12.75 -11.31 -5.85
C TYR A 108 11.43 -12.08 -5.78
N GLN A 109 10.47 -11.70 -6.61
CA GLN A 109 9.25 -12.43 -6.84
C GLN A 109 9.17 -12.81 -8.32
N ASN A 110 9.44 -14.07 -8.60
CA ASN A 110 9.38 -14.60 -9.95
C ASN A 110 7.91 -14.66 -10.41
N TYR A 111 7.65 -14.24 -11.65
CA TYR A 111 6.36 -14.44 -12.29
C TYR A 111 6.50 -15.39 -13.49
N PRO A 112 5.49 -16.26 -13.71
CA PRO A 112 5.48 -17.10 -14.89
C PRO A 112 5.20 -16.23 -16.12
N GLY A 113 5.92 -16.50 -17.22
CA GLY A 113 5.59 -15.91 -18.50
C GLY A 113 4.17 -16.26 -18.94
N LEU A 114 3.40 -15.27 -19.40
CA LEU A 114 2.04 -15.47 -19.90
C LEU A 114 2.05 -15.50 -21.44
N GLY A 115 2.28 -16.68 -22.01
CA GLY A 115 2.25 -16.88 -23.46
C GLY A 115 3.48 -16.31 -24.17
N ALA A 116 3.35 -15.14 -24.80
CA ALA A 116 4.43 -14.48 -25.54
C ALA A 116 5.31 -13.56 -24.67
N VAL A 117 5.08 -13.55 -23.36
CA VAL A 117 5.85 -12.77 -22.38
C VAL A 117 6.81 -13.73 -21.69
N ASP A 118 8.09 -13.41 -21.71
CA ASP A 118 9.10 -14.19 -20.99
C ASP A 118 8.85 -14.13 -19.47
N SER A 119 9.24 -15.20 -18.77
CA SER A 119 9.28 -15.17 -17.30
C SER A 119 10.33 -14.17 -16.83
N GLY A 120 10.07 -13.49 -15.71
CA GLY A 120 11.03 -12.56 -15.11
C GLY A 120 10.83 -12.42 -13.60
N SER A 121 11.51 -11.43 -13.01
CA SER A 121 11.44 -11.18 -11.58
C SER A 121 10.94 -9.77 -11.28
N ASN A 122 9.97 -9.66 -10.39
CA ASN A 122 9.71 -8.40 -9.70
C ASN A 122 10.69 -8.26 -8.53
N ILE A 123 11.13 -7.04 -8.23
CA ILE A 123 11.88 -6.73 -7.01
C ILE A 123 10.96 -5.94 -6.10
N ILE A 124 10.69 -6.49 -4.92
CA ILE A 124 9.74 -5.94 -3.97
C ILE A 124 10.48 -5.55 -2.70
N GLY A 125 10.46 -4.25 -2.40
CA GLY A 125 10.85 -3.71 -1.11
C GLY A 125 9.61 -3.44 -0.25
N GLN A 126 9.68 -3.78 1.04
CA GLN A 126 8.54 -3.68 1.96
C GLN A 126 8.86 -2.81 3.18
N ILE A 127 7.87 -2.02 3.60
CA ILE A 127 7.82 -1.36 4.90
C ILE A 127 6.55 -1.83 5.60
N ASN A 128 6.66 -2.36 6.81
CA ASN A 128 5.54 -2.86 7.58
C ASN A 128 4.80 -1.71 8.27
N GLY A 129 3.50 -1.62 8.03
CA GLY A 129 2.64 -0.69 8.74
C GLY A 129 2.56 -1.03 10.23
N THR A 130 2.83 -0.06 11.10
CA THR A 130 2.82 -0.26 12.57
C THR A 130 1.43 -0.12 13.18
N THR A 131 0.50 0.57 12.52
CA THR A 131 -0.86 0.85 13.02
C THR A 131 -1.97 0.17 12.23
N LYS A 132 -1.76 -0.04 10.93
CA LYS A 132 -2.74 -0.61 9.99
C LYS A 132 -2.09 -1.66 9.08
N ALA A 133 -1.48 -2.68 9.67
CA ALA A 133 -0.71 -3.70 8.95
C ALA A 133 -1.52 -4.48 7.88
N SER A 134 -2.85 -4.48 7.96
CA SER A 134 -3.73 -5.11 6.95
C SER A 134 -4.05 -4.19 5.76
N GLU A 135 -3.71 -2.91 5.81
CA GLU A 135 -3.89 -1.98 4.68
C GLU A 135 -2.61 -1.96 3.84
N ILE A 136 -2.70 -2.47 2.61
CA ILE A 136 -1.57 -2.55 1.68
C ILE A 136 -1.65 -1.39 0.70
N VAL A 137 -0.58 -0.59 0.63
CA VAL A 137 -0.37 0.41 -0.41
C VAL A 137 0.77 -0.06 -1.29
N VAL A 138 0.52 -0.14 -2.60
CA VAL A 138 1.52 -0.54 -3.59
C VAL A 138 1.91 0.69 -4.40
N VAL A 139 3.21 0.99 -4.43
CA VAL A 139 3.81 1.95 -5.35
C VAL A 139 4.75 1.14 -6.24
N GLY A 140 4.54 1.21 -7.56
CA GLY A 140 5.27 0.38 -8.51
C GLY A 140 5.54 1.09 -9.83
N ALA A 141 6.51 0.56 -10.55
CA ALA A 141 6.88 0.94 -11.91
C ALA A 141 7.32 -0.32 -12.67
N HIS A 142 7.41 -0.24 -13.99
CA HIS A 142 8.05 -1.28 -14.79
C HIS A 142 9.56 -0.99 -14.87
N LEU A 143 10.37 -2.04 -14.80
CA LEU A 143 11.83 -1.94 -14.91
C LEU A 143 12.31 -2.05 -16.36
N ASP A 144 11.53 -2.62 -17.27
CA ASP A 144 11.91 -2.81 -18.67
C ASP A 144 11.63 -1.61 -19.57
#